data_AF-A0A1V6FAH2-F1
#
_entry.id   AF-A0A1V6FAH2-F1
#
_cell.length_a   1.000
_cell.length_b   1.000
_cell.length_c   1.000
_cell.angle_alpha   90.00
_cell.angle_beta   90.00
_cell.angle_gamma   90.00
#
_symmetry.space_group_name_H-M   'P 1'
#
loop_
_entity.id
_entity.type
_entity.pdbx_description
1 polymer ?
#
loop_
_entity_poly.entity_id
_entity_poly.type
_entity_poly.pdbx_seq_one_letter_code
_entity_poly.pdbx_strand_id
1 'polypeptide(L)'
;MKKKMMILPLVMLLLSGLKAPISNYEKVCAATPMPTTIVFENNTDTDVSAYYAGVEGKAGDELLAFLYSVIKDHNEYDYENNTHRYIYKIIDRNWELDKIDTVSPANLDNFDYVNDNGFIHKLYADYNDDINTADRFKNEGASRVSFDKEHIWPQSLGAFGRTGGAGSDFHSLWPSDVKANQQAHSNNNYGVPTSNITNYQSDYDTYVGRNGNIDGFAAKVFEPLDEYKGDIARAMFYMPARYYEYIDVLHPKLELVNGSPDARTASATITGQAGDLATLLQWHEDDPVSEYEIRRNNLIANNYQGNRNPFIDYPQWARIAYDAGYIGGGASNALGLSSAAGLRDPYEGVALKSVEIDTTTVKKEYNLNDAYDPTGLIVTAHYENGGKRKIQDFTTSMAKGEPLTKGGTQSITVSVTHEGVTKSASYLIEVKEPLPLYVYIAIAAVVVILVLIYIFSANSKKAKKKRANKVKKVVKRATKSSSSAKNKSPNKTTKTKKK
;
A
#
# COMPACT_ATOMS: atom_id res chain seq x y z
N MET A 1 -18.51 -18.79 68.02
CA MET A 1 -19.60 -19.53 67.34
C MET A 1 -19.83 -18.86 65.99
N LYS A 2 -19.40 -19.49 64.87
CA LYS A 2 -20.22 -20.19 63.83
C LYS A 2 -21.22 -19.24 63.13
N LYS A 3 -21.30 -19.01 61.81
CA LYS A 3 -20.88 -19.68 60.54
C LYS A 3 -20.81 -18.60 59.42
N LYS A 4 -19.78 -18.54 58.56
CA LYS A 4 -19.65 -19.08 57.16
C LYS A 4 -20.70 -18.62 56.11
N MET A 5 -20.25 -17.89 55.08
CA MET A 5 -20.48 -18.06 53.62
C MET A 5 -19.63 -17.00 52.86
N MET A 6 -18.52 -17.33 52.17
CA MET A 6 -18.35 -17.88 50.80
C MET A 6 -18.59 -16.81 49.70
N ILE A 7 -17.54 -16.10 49.25
CA ILE A 7 -16.81 -16.20 47.96
C ILE A 7 -17.70 -16.13 46.69
N LEU A 8 -17.63 -15.01 45.94
CA LEU A 8 -17.16 -14.91 44.54
C LEU A 8 -17.15 -13.42 44.08
N PRO A 9 -16.17 -12.93 43.26
CA PRO A 9 -16.03 -11.50 42.97
C PRO A 9 -16.79 -11.09 41.70
N LEU A 10 -17.66 -10.09 41.83
CA LEU A 10 -18.30 -9.40 40.71
C LEU A 10 -17.57 -8.09 40.39
N VAL A 11 -16.25 -8.15 40.12
CA VAL A 11 -15.50 -7.03 39.53
C VAL A 11 -14.36 -7.61 38.69
N MET A 12 -14.71 -8.34 37.64
CA MET A 12 -13.75 -8.70 36.57
C MET A 12 -14.51 -8.89 35.25
N LEU A 13 -15.24 -7.85 34.83
CA LEU A 13 -15.74 -7.72 33.45
C LEU A 13 -16.15 -6.26 33.25
N LEU A 14 -15.25 -5.45 32.69
CA LEU A 14 -15.43 -4.11 32.08
C LEU A 14 -14.15 -3.29 32.22
N LEU A 15 -13.04 -3.84 31.73
CA LEU A 15 -11.83 -3.10 31.37
C LEU A 15 -11.10 -3.87 30.26
N SER A 16 -11.86 -4.36 29.28
CA SER A 16 -11.34 -4.62 27.94
C SER A 16 -11.52 -3.32 27.17
N GLY A 17 -10.40 -2.69 26.82
CA GLY A 17 -10.38 -1.42 26.13
C GLY A 17 -11.17 -1.47 24.83
N LEU A 18 -12.28 -0.74 24.77
CA LEU A 18 -12.66 -0.08 23.54
C LEU A 18 -11.66 1.04 23.31
N LYS A 19 -10.55 0.74 22.63
CA LYS A 19 -9.97 1.76 21.77
C LYS A 19 -11.00 1.96 20.65
N ALA A 20 -11.76 3.04 20.73
CA ALA A 20 -12.43 3.54 19.55
C ALA A 20 -11.35 3.72 18.47
N PRO A 21 -11.52 3.21 17.25
CA PRO A 21 -10.61 3.53 16.17
C PRO A 21 -10.74 5.03 15.94
N ILE A 22 -9.76 5.79 16.42
CA ILE A 22 -9.54 7.15 15.95
C ILE A 22 -9.01 6.97 14.53
N SER A 23 -9.91 6.79 13.57
CA SER A 23 -9.61 7.01 12.17
C SER A 23 -9.42 8.51 12.00
N ASN A 24 -8.20 8.97 12.26
CA ASN A 24 -7.73 10.20 11.66
C ASN A 24 -7.47 9.87 10.18
N TYR A 25 -8.52 9.94 9.37
CA TYR A 25 -8.39 9.85 7.92
C TYR A 25 -7.63 11.10 7.45
N GLU A 26 -6.31 11.00 7.34
CA GLU A 26 -5.54 11.90 6.50
C GLU A 26 -5.83 11.50 5.05
N LYS A 27 -6.56 12.36 4.34
CA LYS A 27 -6.89 12.19 2.93
C LYS A 27 -5.60 12.00 2.14
N VAL A 28 -5.43 10.83 1.55
CA VAL A 28 -4.18 10.45 0.87
C VAL A 28 -4.21 10.99 -0.55
N CYS A 29 -3.50 12.08 -0.78
CA CYS A 29 -3.19 12.55 -2.13
C CYS A 29 -2.21 11.55 -2.79
N ALA A 30 -2.28 11.38 -4.11
CA ALA A 30 -1.30 10.64 -4.91
C ALA A 30 0.14 10.87 -4.40
N ALA A 31 0.93 9.80 -4.28
CA ALA A 31 2.33 9.91 -3.91
C ALA A 31 3.06 10.75 -4.96
N THR A 32 3.40 11.99 -4.62
CA THR A 32 4.20 12.89 -5.47
C THR A 32 5.49 13.28 -4.73
N PRO A 33 6.67 13.13 -5.36
CA PRO A 33 6.89 12.61 -6.72
C PRO A 33 6.62 11.11 -6.83
N MET A 34 6.34 10.65 -8.06
CA MET A 34 6.20 9.22 -8.39
C MET A 34 7.45 8.43 -7.95
N PRO A 35 7.32 7.15 -7.55
CA PRO A 35 8.46 6.36 -7.10
C PRO A 35 9.55 6.30 -8.17
N THR A 36 10.76 6.72 -7.81
CA THR A 36 11.95 6.60 -8.69
C THR A 36 12.57 5.20 -8.66
N THR A 37 12.10 4.33 -7.76
CA THR A 37 12.54 2.94 -7.64
C THR A 37 11.32 2.05 -7.53
N ILE A 38 11.21 1.08 -8.43
CA ILE A 38 10.11 0.11 -8.48
C ILE A 38 10.54 -1.17 -7.80
N VAL A 39 9.70 -1.66 -6.91
CA VAL A 39 9.79 -3.00 -6.32
C VAL A 39 9.07 -3.95 -7.27
N PHE A 40 9.85 -4.68 -8.07
CA PHE A 40 9.32 -5.64 -9.05
C PHE A 40 9.07 -7.02 -8.45
N GLU A 41 9.63 -7.27 -7.28
CA GLU A 41 9.54 -8.54 -6.59
C GLU A 41 8.11 -8.79 -6.11
N ASN A 42 7.64 -10.02 -6.35
CA ASN A 42 6.39 -10.49 -5.80
C ASN A 42 6.55 -10.72 -4.29
N ASN A 43 5.50 -10.42 -3.54
CA ASN A 43 5.40 -10.81 -2.13
C ASN A 43 5.44 -12.33 -2.03
N THR A 44 6.13 -12.83 -1.01
CA THR A 44 6.16 -14.27 -0.71
C THR A 44 4.82 -14.71 -0.11
N ASP A 45 4.57 -16.03 -0.11
CA ASP A 45 3.42 -16.61 0.59
C ASP A 45 3.37 -16.20 2.07
N THR A 46 4.52 -16.05 2.72
CA THR A 46 4.59 -15.55 4.11
C THR A 46 4.18 -14.09 4.23
N ASP A 47 4.62 -13.23 3.31
CA ASP A 47 4.23 -11.81 3.29
C ASP A 47 2.72 -11.66 3.06
N VAL A 48 2.17 -12.43 2.11
CA VAL A 48 0.74 -12.42 1.77
C VAL A 48 -0.09 -12.99 2.93
N SER A 49 0.34 -14.08 3.55
CA SER A 49 -0.28 -14.61 4.78
C SER A 49 -0.31 -13.57 5.89
N ALA A 50 0.83 -12.92 6.18
CA ALA A 50 0.93 -11.91 7.22
C ALA A 50 0.02 -10.70 6.98
N TYR A 51 -0.16 -10.29 5.71
CA TYR A 51 -1.04 -9.17 5.34
C TYR A 51 -2.51 -9.40 5.75
N TYR A 52 -2.99 -10.64 5.70
CA TYR A 52 -4.36 -11.02 6.08
C TYR A 52 -4.46 -11.66 7.47
N ALA A 53 -3.53 -11.35 8.38
CA ALA A 53 -3.54 -11.89 9.73
C ALA A 53 -4.89 -11.65 10.44
N GLY A 54 -5.48 -12.72 10.95
CA GLY A 54 -6.76 -12.69 11.66
C GLY A 54 -7.99 -13.01 10.80
N VAL A 55 -7.82 -13.43 9.54
CA VAL A 55 -8.94 -13.84 8.66
C VAL A 55 -9.62 -15.14 9.11
N GLU A 56 -8.90 -15.99 9.85
CA GLU A 56 -9.28 -17.37 10.17
C GLU A 56 -10.75 -17.57 10.56
N GLY A 57 -11.41 -18.47 9.84
CA GLY A 57 -12.78 -18.92 10.07
C GLY A 57 -13.88 -18.00 9.56
N LYS A 58 -13.57 -16.84 8.98
CA LYS A 58 -14.58 -15.89 8.49
C LYS A 58 -15.20 -16.33 7.17
N ALA A 59 -16.49 -16.08 6.99
CA ALA A 59 -17.20 -16.34 5.75
C ALA A 59 -18.29 -15.30 5.50
N GLY A 60 -18.81 -15.25 4.27
CA GLY A 60 -19.88 -14.35 3.88
C GLY A 60 -19.57 -12.88 4.22
N ASP A 61 -20.55 -12.24 4.83
CA ASP A 61 -20.47 -10.85 5.27
C ASP A 61 -19.37 -10.59 6.31
N GLU A 62 -19.09 -11.55 7.20
CA GLU A 62 -17.99 -11.42 8.19
C GLU A 62 -16.63 -11.37 7.50
N LEU A 63 -16.46 -12.13 6.41
CA LEU A 63 -15.23 -12.09 5.61
C LEU A 63 -15.12 -10.78 4.85
N LEU A 64 -16.20 -10.31 4.21
CA LEU A 64 -16.20 -9.04 3.49
C LEU A 64 -15.91 -7.85 4.42
N ALA A 65 -16.51 -7.81 5.61
CA ALA A 65 -16.24 -6.78 6.61
C ALA A 65 -14.78 -6.81 7.10
N PHE A 66 -14.20 -8.01 7.27
CA PHE A 66 -12.78 -8.15 7.59
C PHE A 66 -11.88 -7.65 6.46
N LEU A 67 -12.13 -8.09 5.22
CA LEU A 67 -11.35 -7.68 4.05
C LEU A 67 -11.42 -6.16 3.87
N TYR A 68 -12.61 -5.57 4.00
CA TYR A 68 -12.79 -4.11 4.03
C TYR A 68 -11.86 -3.46 5.05
N SER A 69 -11.83 -3.95 6.29
CA SER A 69 -10.97 -3.37 7.34
C SER A 69 -9.47 -3.40 7.01
N VAL A 70 -9.04 -4.35 6.16
CA VAL A 70 -7.64 -4.54 5.73
C VAL A 70 -7.31 -3.70 4.49
N ILE A 71 -8.21 -3.63 3.51
CA ILE A 71 -7.91 -3.08 2.18
C ILE A 71 -8.53 -1.71 1.90
N LYS A 72 -9.36 -1.16 2.80
CA LYS A 72 -10.12 0.10 2.61
C LYS A 72 -9.27 1.36 2.48
N ASP A 73 -8.01 1.34 2.86
CA ASP A 73 -7.12 2.48 2.76
C ASP A 73 -6.15 2.23 1.59
N HIS A 74 -6.13 3.14 0.62
CA HIS A 74 -5.18 3.12 -0.48
C HIS A 74 -4.81 4.54 -0.92
N ASN A 75 -3.72 4.65 -1.68
CA ASN A 75 -3.39 5.89 -2.38
C ASN A 75 -4.32 6.06 -3.60
N GLU A 76 -4.96 7.22 -3.73
CA GLU A 76 -5.84 7.53 -4.85
C GLU A 76 -5.10 8.37 -5.90
N TYR A 77 -5.23 7.99 -7.17
CA TYR A 77 -4.62 8.68 -8.30
C TYR A 77 -5.71 9.22 -9.21
N ASP A 78 -5.79 10.53 -9.40
CA ASP A 78 -6.80 11.11 -10.28
C ASP A 78 -6.70 10.51 -11.69
N TYR A 79 -7.77 9.84 -12.13
CA TYR A 79 -7.87 9.18 -13.43
C TYR A 79 -7.48 10.14 -14.57
N GLU A 80 -7.86 11.41 -14.48
CA GLU A 80 -7.60 12.40 -15.54
C GLU A 80 -6.14 12.88 -15.57
N ASN A 81 -5.32 12.49 -14.58
CA ASN A 81 -3.92 12.88 -14.50
C ASN A 81 -3.02 11.97 -15.34
N ASN A 82 -2.03 12.56 -16.02
CA ASN A 82 -0.98 11.83 -16.73
C ASN A 82 -0.24 10.81 -15.85
N THR A 83 -0.07 11.12 -14.56
CA THR A 83 0.51 10.20 -13.57
C THR A 83 -0.23 8.88 -13.51
N HIS A 84 -1.56 8.91 -13.43
CA HIS A 84 -2.39 7.72 -13.41
C HIS A 84 -2.21 6.91 -14.70
N ARG A 85 -2.15 7.60 -15.85
CA ARG A 85 -1.89 6.95 -17.14
C ARG A 85 -0.49 6.32 -17.21
N TYR A 86 0.54 6.98 -16.68
CA TYR A 86 1.91 6.47 -16.74
C TYR A 86 2.15 5.28 -15.81
N ILE A 87 1.34 5.08 -14.77
CA ILE A 87 1.43 3.90 -13.88
C ILE A 87 1.23 2.59 -14.67
N TYR A 88 0.37 2.57 -15.68
CA TYR A 88 0.15 1.41 -16.55
C TYR A 88 1.41 0.95 -17.30
N LYS A 89 2.40 1.84 -17.51
CA LYS A 89 3.71 1.46 -18.06
C LYS A 89 4.51 0.56 -17.12
N ILE A 90 4.06 0.34 -15.89
CA ILE A 90 4.65 -0.59 -14.93
C ILE A 90 3.69 -1.72 -14.62
N ILE A 91 2.50 -1.41 -14.09
CA ILE A 91 1.58 -2.43 -13.55
C ILE A 91 1.00 -3.34 -14.63
N ASP A 92 0.88 -2.85 -15.87
CA ASP A 92 0.29 -3.59 -16.99
C ASP A 92 1.28 -3.77 -18.15
N ARG A 93 2.57 -3.47 -17.96
CA ARG A 93 3.60 -3.65 -19.00
C ARG A 93 3.75 -5.12 -19.36
N ASN A 94 3.84 -5.42 -20.66
CA ASN A 94 4.14 -6.76 -21.15
C ASN A 94 5.67 -6.98 -21.16
N TRP A 95 6.17 -7.37 -20.00
CA TRP A 95 7.59 -7.58 -19.74
C TRP A 95 8.20 -8.73 -20.56
N GLU A 96 7.39 -9.70 -20.99
CA GLU A 96 7.85 -10.82 -21.80
C GLU A 96 8.23 -10.35 -23.20
N LEU A 97 7.35 -9.55 -23.82
CA LEU A 97 7.63 -8.93 -25.11
C LEU A 97 8.78 -7.93 -25.02
N ASP A 98 8.83 -7.10 -23.99
CA ASP A 98 9.94 -6.16 -23.82
C ASP A 98 11.31 -6.83 -23.63
N LYS A 99 11.35 -8.06 -23.07
CA LYS A 99 12.59 -8.82 -22.90
C LYS A 99 13.20 -9.27 -24.23
N ILE A 100 12.34 -9.53 -25.22
CA ILE A 100 12.75 -9.99 -26.56
C ILE A 100 12.77 -8.85 -27.59
N ASP A 101 12.35 -7.64 -27.20
CA ASP A 101 12.33 -6.48 -28.06
C ASP A 101 13.75 -5.98 -28.39
N THR A 102 14.12 -6.10 -29.67
CA THR A 102 15.43 -5.63 -30.17
C THR A 102 15.47 -4.13 -30.44
N VAL A 103 14.30 -3.46 -30.50
CA VAL A 103 14.19 -2.04 -30.86
C VAL A 103 14.20 -1.15 -29.61
N SER A 104 13.52 -1.55 -28.54
CA SER A 104 13.39 -0.76 -27.32
C SER A 104 13.23 -1.65 -26.07
N PRO A 105 14.28 -2.39 -25.68
CA PRO A 105 14.21 -3.26 -24.51
C PRO A 105 13.94 -2.46 -23.23
N ALA A 106 13.19 -3.06 -22.30
CA ALA A 106 12.88 -2.42 -21.03
C ALA A 106 14.14 -2.14 -20.19
N ASN A 107 14.26 -0.92 -19.67
CA ASN A 107 15.28 -0.58 -18.68
C ASN A 107 14.68 -0.61 -17.28
N LEU A 108 14.95 -1.69 -16.54
CA LEU A 108 14.47 -1.87 -15.17
C LEU A 108 15.22 -1.01 -14.14
N ASP A 109 16.45 -0.59 -14.46
CA ASP A 109 17.32 0.14 -13.53
C ASP A 109 17.07 1.66 -13.56
N ASN A 110 16.64 2.19 -14.70
CA ASN A 110 16.37 3.62 -14.89
C ASN A 110 15.08 3.82 -15.72
N PHE A 111 13.97 3.39 -15.14
CA PHE A 111 12.65 3.47 -15.77
C PHE A 111 12.17 4.92 -15.91
N ASP A 112 11.72 5.31 -17.12
CA ASP A 112 11.22 6.66 -17.42
C ASP A 112 9.70 6.64 -17.66
N TYR A 113 8.94 7.12 -16.68
CA TYR A 113 7.47 7.25 -16.76
C TYR A 113 6.99 8.07 -17.96
N VAL A 114 7.76 9.04 -18.43
CA VAL A 114 7.33 9.96 -19.48
C VAL A 114 7.67 9.38 -20.84
N ASN A 115 8.89 8.90 -21.03
CA ASN A 115 9.37 8.56 -22.38
C ASN A 115 9.26 7.08 -22.74
N ASP A 116 9.21 6.16 -21.77
CA ASP A 116 9.15 4.73 -22.07
C ASP A 116 7.89 4.36 -22.88
N ASN A 117 8.06 3.54 -23.91
CA ASN A 117 7.01 3.09 -24.81
C ASN A 117 7.00 1.55 -24.91
N GLY A 118 7.03 0.88 -23.76
CA GLY A 118 6.99 -0.58 -23.67
C GLY A 118 5.69 -1.18 -24.18
N PHE A 119 5.69 -2.49 -24.42
CA PHE A 119 4.47 -3.23 -24.69
C PHE A 119 3.55 -3.22 -23.46
N ILE A 120 2.24 -3.27 -23.68
CA ILE A 120 1.25 -3.22 -22.60
C ILE A 120 0.29 -4.39 -22.77
N HIS A 121 -0.05 -5.10 -21.70
CA HIS A 121 -1.17 -6.05 -21.71
C HIS A 121 -2.49 -5.27 -21.80
N LYS A 122 -3.45 -5.81 -22.57
CA LYS A 122 -4.76 -5.18 -22.79
C LYS A 122 -5.83 -6.24 -22.69
N LEU A 123 -6.94 -5.90 -22.05
CA LEU A 123 -8.18 -6.64 -22.19
C LEU A 123 -8.76 -6.44 -23.59
N TYR A 124 -9.51 -7.44 -24.04
CA TYR A 124 -10.23 -7.42 -25.32
C TYR A 124 -9.33 -7.27 -26.55
N ALA A 125 -8.10 -7.78 -26.46
CA ALA A 125 -7.06 -7.62 -27.46
C ALA A 125 -6.26 -8.93 -27.60
N ASP A 126 -6.88 -9.96 -28.17
CA ASP A 126 -6.29 -11.26 -28.48
C ASP A 126 -5.10 -11.20 -29.47
N TYR A 127 -4.84 -10.03 -30.06
CA TYR A 127 -3.73 -9.77 -30.97
C TYR A 127 -2.47 -9.24 -30.24
N ASN A 128 -2.54 -9.03 -28.93
CA ASN A 128 -1.62 -8.18 -28.19
C ASN A 128 -0.57 -8.94 -27.35
N ASP A 129 -0.24 -10.15 -27.81
CA ASP A 129 0.69 -11.10 -27.21
C ASP A 129 1.90 -11.44 -28.12
N ASP A 130 1.95 -10.94 -29.36
CA ASP A 130 3.08 -11.08 -30.29
C ASP A 130 3.77 -9.73 -30.56
N ILE A 131 5.11 -9.75 -30.63
CA ILE A 131 5.95 -8.54 -30.82
C ILE A 131 5.60 -7.73 -32.08
N ASN A 132 5.05 -8.39 -33.12
CA ASN A 132 4.74 -7.76 -34.41
C ASN A 132 3.34 -7.14 -34.44
N THR A 133 2.43 -7.60 -33.59
CA THR A 133 1.02 -7.16 -33.58
C THR A 133 0.67 -6.37 -32.33
N ALA A 134 1.39 -6.57 -31.23
CA ALA A 134 1.12 -5.91 -29.97
C ALA A 134 1.33 -4.39 -30.04
N ASP A 135 0.41 -3.66 -29.40
CA ASP A 135 0.51 -2.23 -29.25
C ASP A 135 1.54 -1.88 -28.17
N ARG A 136 2.33 -0.85 -28.47
CA ARG A 136 3.17 -0.16 -27.50
C ARG A 136 2.39 0.92 -26.78
N PHE A 137 2.85 1.25 -25.58
CA PHE A 137 2.39 2.41 -24.86
C PHE A 137 2.71 3.70 -25.64
N LYS A 138 1.68 4.37 -26.17
CA LYS A 138 1.84 5.63 -26.92
C LYS A 138 1.74 6.82 -25.96
N ASN A 139 2.64 7.79 -26.07
CA ASN A 139 2.63 9.01 -25.24
C ASN A 139 1.57 10.02 -25.71
N GLU A 140 1.35 11.06 -24.90
CA GLU A 140 0.40 12.15 -25.21
C GLU A 140 0.72 12.81 -26.56
N GLY A 141 -0.31 13.01 -27.41
CA GLY A 141 -0.16 13.59 -28.75
C GLY A 141 0.01 12.57 -29.90
N ALA A 142 0.03 11.27 -29.62
CA ALA A 142 -0.05 10.24 -30.66
C ALA A 142 -1.38 10.33 -31.44
N SER A 143 -1.36 10.00 -32.74
CA SER A 143 -2.55 10.06 -33.61
C SER A 143 -3.69 9.13 -33.19
N ARG A 144 -3.38 8.11 -32.37
CA ARG A 144 -4.32 7.23 -31.67
C ARG A 144 -3.75 6.93 -30.27
N VAL A 145 -4.62 6.87 -29.27
CA VAL A 145 -4.28 6.27 -27.96
C VAL A 145 -4.11 4.76 -28.12
N SER A 146 -3.16 4.17 -27.39
CA SER A 146 -2.83 2.73 -27.50
C SER A 146 -3.80 1.81 -26.75
N PHE A 147 -4.57 2.36 -25.82
CA PHE A 147 -5.56 1.67 -25.00
C PHE A 147 -6.54 2.69 -24.40
N ASP A 148 -7.74 2.23 -24.05
CA ASP A 148 -8.62 2.91 -23.11
C ASP A 148 -8.42 2.33 -21.70
N LYS A 149 -8.69 3.14 -20.67
CA LYS A 149 -8.72 2.65 -19.28
C LYS A 149 -10.13 2.12 -19.01
N GLU A 150 -10.25 0.80 -19.02
CA GLU A 150 -11.48 0.05 -18.78
C GLU A 150 -11.84 0.04 -17.30
N HIS A 151 -13.03 0.52 -16.97
CA HIS A 151 -13.63 0.37 -15.64
C HIS A 151 -14.31 -0.99 -15.58
N ILE A 152 -13.62 -1.98 -15.03
CA ILE A 152 -14.16 -3.35 -14.92
C ILE A 152 -15.50 -3.32 -14.21
N TRP A 153 -15.60 -2.70 -13.03
CA TRP A 153 -16.90 -2.28 -12.53
C TRP A 153 -17.38 -1.03 -13.29
N PRO A 154 -18.44 -1.09 -14.11
CA PRO A 154 -18.86 0.06 -14.88
C PRO A 154 -19.25 1.23 -13.97
N GLN A 155 -18.66 2.40 -14.23
CA GLN A 155 -18.85 3.60 -13.41
C GLN A 155 -20.34 3.94 -13.19
N SER A 156 -21.19 3.71 -14.19
CA SER A 156 -22.62 4.00 -14.11
C SER A 156 -23.41 3.16 -13.09
N LEU A 157 -22.87 2.01 -12.67
CA LEU A 157 -23.52 1.12 -11.69
C LEU A 157 -23.37 1.56 -10.23
N GLY A 158 -22.58 2.63 -9.98
CA GLY A 158 -22.50 3.30 -8.68
C GLY A 158 -22.41 4.84 -8.76
N ALA A 159 -22.25 5.40 -9.96
CA ALA A 159 -22.10 6.83 -10.25
C ALA A 159 -20.96 7.53 -9.47
N PHE A 160 -19.83 6.85 -9.30
CA PHE A 160 -18.76 7.27 -8.39
C PHE A 160 -17.69 8.23 -8.96
N GLY A 161 -17.92 8.82 -10.13
CA GLY A 161 -16.92 9.71 -10.74
C GLY A 161 -15.63 8.98 -11.17
N ARG A 162 -14.54 9.74 -11.39
CA ARG A 162 -13.23 9.22 -11.84
C ARG A 162 -12.04 9.82 -11.09
N THR A 163 -12.26 10.88 -10.32
CA THR A 163 -11.18 11.71 -9.74
C THR A 163 -10.58 11.13 -8.45
N GLY A 164 -11.05 9.96 -8.00
CA GLY A 164 -10.69 9.35 -6.73
C GLY A 164 -11.56 8.12 -6.42
N GLY A 165 -11.24 7.45 -5.33
CA GLY A 165 -11.91 6.25 -4.84
C GLY A 165 -12.13 5.19 -5.93
N ALA A 166 -13.37 4.69 -6.03
CA ALA A 166 -13.75 3.61 -6.94
C ALA A 166 -13.48 3.93 -8.42
N GLY A 167 -13.51 5.23 -8.76
CA GLY A 167 -13.25 5.70 -10.12
C GLY A 167 -11.79 5.67 -10.55
N SER A 168 -10.86 5.47 -9.62
CA SER A 168 -9.41 5.51 -9.83
C SER A 168 -8.68 4.26 -9.35
N ASP A 169 -9.39 3.23 -8.91
CA ASP A 169 -8.79 2.04 -8.32
C ASP A 169 -8.27 1.09 -9.43
N PHE A 170 -6.94 0.94 -9.52
CA PHE A 170 -6.22 0.06 -10.43
C PHE A 170 -6.61 -1.42 -10.27
N HIS A 171 -7.14 -1.88 -9.14
CA HIS A 171 -7.64 -3.26 -9.03
C HIS A 171 -8.92 -3.49 -9.86
N SER A 172 -9.62 -2.42 -10.25
CA SER A 172 -10.79 -2.47 -11.16
C SER A 172 -10.62 -1.56 -12.39
N LEU A 173 -9.39 -1.17 -12.71
CA LEU A 173 -9.05 -0.38 -13.88
C LEU A 173 -7.93 -1.03 -14.66
N TRP A 174 -8.16 -1.32 -15.93
CA TRP A 174 -7.24 -2.08 -16.79
C TRP A 174 -7.07 -1.39 -18.15
N PRO A 175 -5.93 -1.54 -18.83
CA PRO A 175 -5.84 -1.19 -20.25
C PRO A 175 -6.74 -2.12 -21.07
N SER A 176 -7.40 -1.57 -22.08
CA SER A 176 -8.21 -2.35 -23.01
C SER A 176 -8.04 -1.90 -24.46
N ASP A 177 -8.44 -2.76 -25.39
CA ASP A 177 -8.79 -2.33 -26.74
C ASP A 177 -9.86 -1.22 -26.69
N VAL A 178 -9.67 -0.18 -27.51
CA VAL A 178 -10.47 1.05 -27.48
C VAL A 178 -11.88 0.79 -28.00
N LYS A 179 -12.00 0.12 -29.15
CA LYS A 179 -13.30 -0.20 -29.75
C LYS A 179 -14.08 -1.20 -28.92
N ALA A 180 -13.42 -2.23 -28.38
CA ALA A 180 -14.07 -3.22 -27.55
C ALA A 180 -14.60 -2.63 -26.23
N ASN A 181 -13.81 -1.81 -25.53
CA ASN A 181 -14.30 -1.09 -24.34
C ASN A 181 -15.52 -0.23 -24.68
N GLN A 182 -15.43 0.61 -25.71
CA GLN A 182 -16.50 1.55 -26.01
C GLN A 182 -17.79 0.88 -26.54
N GLN A 183 -17.66 -0.19 -27.33
CA GLN A 183 -18.78 -0.76 -28.08
C GLN A 183 -19.26 -2.11 -27.54
N ALA A 184 -18.34 -2.96 -27.07
CA ALA A 184 -18.66 -4.31 -26.61
C ALA A 184 -19.05 -4.31 -25.13
N HIS A 185 -18.13 -3.92 -24.24
CA HIS A 185 -18.38 -3.84 -22.80
C HIS A 185 -19.25 -2.62 -22.45
N SER A 186 -18.84 -1.43 -22.89
CA SER A 186 -19.53 -0.17 -22.69
C SER A 186 -19.85 0.10 -21.21
N ASN A 187 -21.11 0.00 -20.81
CA ASN A 187 -21.54 0.09 -19.41
C ASN A 187 -22.37 -1.14 -18.98
N ASN A 188 -22.24 -2.24 -19.71
CA ASN A 188 -23.01 -3.45 -19.47
C ASN A 188 -22.51 -4.17 -18.22
N ASN A 189 -23.39 -4.91 -17.56
CA ASN A 189 -22.97 -5.89 -16.56
C ASN A 189 -22.15 -7.00 -17.23
N TYR A 190 -21.44 -7.83 -16.47
CA TYR A 190 -20.80 -9.03 -17.04
C TYR A 190 -21.74 -10.22 -16.94
N GLY A 191 -21.73 -11.09 -17.95
CA GLY A 191 -22.57 -12.28 -17.92
C GLY A 191 -22.73 -12.90 -19.30
N VAL A 192 -23.32 -14.08 -19.37
CA VAL A 192 -23.56 -14.79 -20.64
C VAL A 192 -24.93 -14.40 -21.21
N PRO A 193 -25.01 -13.64 -22.32
CA PRO A 193 -26.30 -13.24 -22.86
C PRO A 193 -27.05 -14.43 -23.47
N THR A 194 -28.36 -14.52 -23.23
CA THR A 194 -29.26 -15.57 -23.75
C THR A 194 -30.11 -15.09 -24.92
N SER A 195 -30.25 -13.78 -25.10
CA SER A 195 -31.08 -13.16 -26.16
C SER A 195 -30.48 -11.84 -26.65
N ASN A 196 -30.97 -11.34 -27.80
CA ASN A 196 -30.50 -10.10 -28.44
C ASN A 196 -28.97 -10.02 -28.60
N ILE A 197 -28.35 -11.16 -28.93
CA ILE A 197 -26.90 -11.33 -28.95
C ILE A 197 -26.29 -10.59 -30.15
N THR A 198 -25.30 -9.75 -29.87
CA THR A 198 -24.45 -9.10 -30.86
C THR A 198 -22.99 -9.43 -30.58
N ASN A 199 -22.27 -9.87 -31.61
CA ASN A 199 -20.83 -10.12 -31.55
C ASN A 199 -20.07 -8.83 -31.87
N TYR A 200 -18.95 -8.62 -31.19
CA TYR A 200 -18.11 -7.44 -31.35
C TYR A 200 -16.70 -7.81 -31.79
N GLN A 201 -16.05 -6.84 -32.42
CA GLN A 201 -14.67 -6.95 -32.88
C GLN A 201 -13.79 -5.86 -32.25
N SER A 202 -12.50 -6.15 -32.11
CA SER A 202 -11.46 -5.22 -31.68
C SER A 202 -11.17 -4.13 -32.73
N ASP A 203 -10.21 -3.25 -32.44
CA ASP A 203 -9.60 -2.32 -33.41
C ASP A 203 -8.88 -3.02 -34.57
N TYR A 204 -8.60 -4.32 -34.45
CA TYR A 204 -7.88 -5.15 -35.43
C TYR A 204 -8.78 -6.23 -36.05
N ASP A 205 -10.10 -6.04 -35.96
CA ASP A 205 -11.14 -6.89 -36.55
C ASP A 205 -11.16 -8.35 -36.05
N THR A 206 -10.53 -8.61 -34.90
CA THR A 206 -10.60 -9.90 -34.18
C THR A 206 -11.79 -9.94 -33.23
N TYR A 207 -12.31 -11.14 -32.91
CA TYR A 207 -13.48 -11.30 -32.06
C TYR A 207 -13.12 -11.02 -30.59
N VAL A 208 -13.91 -10.21 -29.89
CA VAL A 208 -13.62 -9.81 -28.50
C VAL A 208 -14.67 -10.26 -27.48
N GLY A 209 -15.74 -10.88 -27.97
CA GLY A 209 -16.88 -11.25 -27.14
C GLY A 209 -18.21 -10.75 -27.70
N ARG A 210 -19.24 -10.84 -26.86
CA ARG A 210 -20.63 -10.58 -27.24
C ARG A 210 -21.40 -9.91 -26.13
N ASN A 211 -22.33 -9.02 -26.49
CA ASN A 211 -23.30 -8.49 -25.53
C ASN A 211 -24.73 -8.84 -25.95
N GLY A 212 -25.64 -8.78 -24.99
CA GLY A 212 -27.05 -9.08 -25.18
C GLY A 212 -27.79 -9.04 -23.86
N ASN A 213 -28.99 -9.62 -23.80
CA ASN A 213 -29.80 -9.67 -22.60
C ASN A 213 -29.76 -11.06 -21.98
N ILE A 214 -29.98 -11.12 -20.66
CA ILE A 214 -30.34 -12.34 -19.94
C ILE A 214 -31.81 -12.29 -19.55
N ASP A 215 -32.42 -13.46 -19.38
CA ASP A 215 -33.84 -13.59 -19.12
C ASP A 215 -34.26 -12.83 -17.85
N GLY A 216 -35.31 -12.01 -17.96
CA GLY A 216 -35.84 -11.22 -16.86
C GLY A 216 -35.16 -9.85 -16.63
N PHE A 217 -34.14 -9.50 -17.42
CA PHE A 217 -33.43 -8.22 -17.28
C PHE A 217 -33.39 -7.39 -18.57
N ALA A 218 -33.66 -6.09 -18.45
CA ALA A 218 -33.65 -5.15 -19.58
C ALA A 218 -32.23 -4.64 -19.89
N ALA A 219 -31.39 -4.45 -18.87
CA ALA A 219 -30.00 -4.08 -19.05
C ALA A 219 -29.21 -5.24 -19.67
N LYS A 220 -28.30 -4.91 -20.58
CA LYS A 220 -27.46 -5.90 -21.24
C LYS A 220 -26.34 -6.41 -20.34
N VAL A 221 -25.87 -7.61 -20.65
CA VAL A 221 -24.62 -8.17 -20.16
C VAL A 221 -23.60 -8.29 -21.29
N PHE A 222 -22.32 -8.28 -20.96
CA PHE A 222 -21.21 -8.55 -21.85
C PHE A 222 -20.48 -9.83 -21.41
N GLU A 223 -20.24 -10.72 -22.36
CA GLU A 223 -19.39 -11.90 -22.22
C GLU A 223 -18.11 -11.67 -23.02
N PRO A 224 -16.95 -11.54 -22.35
CA PRO A 224 -15.65 -11.43 -23.01
C PRO A 224 -15.15 -12.81 -23.45
N LEU A 225 -13.98 -12.84 -24.12
CA LEU A 225 -13.23 -14.08 -24.36
C LEU A 225 -12.86 -14.77 -23.04
N ASP A 226 -12.69 -16.10 -23.10
CA ASP A 226 -12.47 -16.94 -21.92
C ASP A 226 -11.21 -16.55 -21.13
N GLU A 227 -10.15 -16.12 -21.81
CA GLU A 227 -8.87 -15.69 -21.23
C GLU A 227 -8.93 -14.43 -20.34
N TYR A 228 -10.05 -13.70 -20.34
CA TYR A 228 -10.24 -12.52 -19.50
C TYR A 228 -11.23 -12.75 -18.35
N LYS A 229 -11.93 -13.88 -18.35
CA LYS A 229 -13.12 -14.09 -17.51
C LYS A 229 -12.77 -14.13 -16.02
N GLY A 230 -11.67 -14.78 -15.66
CA GLY A 230 -11.19 -14.89 -14.30
C GLY A 230 -10.66 -13.57 -13.76
N ASP A 231 -9.84 -12.89 -14.56
CA ASP A 231 -9.27 -11.57 -14.23
C ASP A 231 -10.39 -10.56 -13.92
N ILE A 232 -11.40 -10.52 -14.80
CA ILE A 232 -12.59 -9.68 -14.64
C ILE A 232 -13.36 -10.08 -13.38
N ALA A 233 -13.58 -11.38 -13.15
CA ALA A 233 -14.30 -11.85 -11.97
C ALA A 233 -13.62 -11.42 -10.67
N ARG A 234 -12.30 -11.57 -10.56
CA ARG A 234 -11.53 -11.17 -9.37
C ARG A 234 -11.50 -9.67 -9.15
N ALA A 235 -11.46 -8.87 -10.21
CA ALA A 235 -11.63 -7.41 -10.11
C ALA A 235 -13.05 -7.04 -9.64
N MET A 236 -14.09 -7.72 -10.15
CA MET A 236 -15.47 -7.52 -9.72
C MET A 236 -15.71 -7.94 -8.27
N PHE A 237 -15.08 -9.02 -7.78
CA PHE A 237 -15.13 -9.43 -6.37
C PHE A 237 -14.42 -8.46 -5.44
N TYR A 238 -13.33 -7.85 -5.90
CA TYR A 238 -12.60 -6.88 -5.10
C TYR A 238 -13.44 -5.64 -4.77
N MET A 239 -14.24 -5.17 -5.72
CA MET A 239 -14.97 -3.90 -5.57
C MET A 239 -15.93 -3.89 -4.37
N PRO A 240 -16.83 -4.85 -4.14
CA PRO A 240 -17.65 -4.90 -2.93
C PRO A 240 -16.84 -5.09 -1.64
N ALA A 241 -15.72 -5.82 -1.69
CA ALA A 241 -14.86 -6.02 -0.52
C ALA A 241 -14.14 -4.71 -0.12
N ARG A 242 -13.70 -3.91 -1.10
CA ARG A 242 -13.06 -2.62 -0.88
C ARG A 242 -14.04 -1.51 -0.56
N TYR A 243 -15.19 -1.50 -1.23
CA TYR A 243 -16.25 -0.50 -1.16
C TYR A 243 -17.48 -1.06 -0.43
N TYR A 244 -17.22 -1.65 0.73
CA TYR A 244 -18.20 -2.37 1.54
C TYR A 244 -19.17 -1.44 2.30
N GLU A 245 -18.72 -0.22 2.62
CA GLU A 245 -19.51 0.83 3.28
C GLU A 245 -19.56 2.09 2.43
N TYR A 246 -20.65 2.85 2.54
CA TYR A 246 -20.76 4.16 1.92
C TYR A 246 -20.07 5.21 2.79
N ILE A 247 -19.08 5.90 2.21
CA ILE A 247 -18.42 7.04 2.85
C ILE A 247 -18.82 8.34 2.16
N ASP A 248 -18.68 8.39 0.84
CA ASP A 248 -19.06 9.51 -0.02
C ASP A 248 -19.32 9.05 -1.46
N VAL A 249 -19.47 9.99 -2.40
CA VAL A 249 -19.73 9.66 -3.81
C VAL A 249 -18.55 8.94 -4.48
N LEU A 250 -17.31 9.26 -4.13
CA LEU A 250 -16.12 8.59 -4.68
C LEU A 250 -15.91 7.21 -4.03
N HIS A 251 -16.42 7.04 -2.81
CA HIS A 251 -16.35 5.83 -2.00
C HIS A 251 -17.76 5.29 -1.72
N PRO A 252 -18.49 4.85 -2.76
CA PRO A 252 -19.84 4.34 -2.60
C PRO A 252 -19.83 3.01 -1.85
N LYS A 253 -21.01 2.53 -1.44
CA LYS A 253 -21.20 1.11 -1.15
C LYS A 253 -21.51 0.36 -2.44
N LEU A 254 -20.80 -0.73 -2.70
CA LEU A 254 -20.96 -1.60 -3.87
C LEU A 254 -21.32 -3.04 -3.46
N GLU A 255 -22.07 -3.74 -4.29
CA GLU A 255 -22.54 -5.10 -4.03
C GLU A 255 -22.73 -5.90 -5.33
N LEU A 256 -22.25 -7.13 -5.35
CA LEU A 256 -22.53 -8.06 -6.44
C LEU A 256 -23.87 -8.78 -6.22
N VAL A 257 -24.67 -8.87 -7.27
CA VAL A 257 -25.97 -9.54 -7.28
C VAL A 257 -26.08 -10.47 -8.49
N ASN A 258 -27.02 -11.40 -8.43
CA ASN A 258 -27.35 -12.21 -9.61
C ASN A 258 -28.14 -11.38 -10.63
N GLY A 259 -27.85 -11.61 -11.91
CA GLY A 259 -28.50 -10.96 -13.04
C GLY A 259 -27.82 -9.68 -13.53
N SER A 260 -28.59 -8.80 -14.16
CA SER A 260 -28.10 -7.57 -14.80
C SER A 260 -28.80 -6.35 -14.21
N PRO A 261 -28.40 -5.89 -13.01
CA PRO A 261 -29.04 -4.75 -12.36
C PRO A 261 -28.92 -3.47 -13.17
N ASP A 262 -29.95 -2.63 -13.12
CA ASP A 262 -29.93 -1.31 -13.75
C ASP A 262 -28.97 -0.35 -13.02
N ALA A 263 -28.38 0.54 -13.81
CA ALA A 263 -27.55 1.64 -13.33
C ALA A 263 -28.28 2.53 -12.31
N ARG A 264 -27.56 2.92 -11.26
CA ARG A 264 -28.10 3.71 -10.15
C ARG A 264 -27.02 4.58 -9.52
N THR A 265 -27.45 5.70 -8.95
CA THR A 265 -26.58 6.57 -8.16
C THR A 265 -26.50 6.06 -6.73
N ALA A 266 -25.32 5.60 -6.31
CA ALA A 266 -25.11 5.14 -4.94
C ALA A 266 -25.21 6.32 -3.94
N SER A 267 -25.74 6.03 -2.76
CA SER A 267 -25.87 6.97 -1.65
C SER A 267 -25.78 6.23 -0.32
N ALA A 268 -25.87 6.95 0.80
CA ALA A 268 -25.92 6.34 2.13
C ALA A 268 -27.09 5.33 2.32
N THR A 269 -28.11 5.34 1.45
CA THR A 269 -29.28 4.44 1.51
C THR A 269 -29.48 3.60 0.25
N ILE A 270 -28.65 3.80 -0.77
CA ILE A 270 -28.74 3.09 -2.06
C ILE A 270 -27.37 2.51 -2.36
N THR A 271 -27.28 1.19 -2.40
CA THR A 271 -26.06 0.46 -2.80
C THR A 271 -25.96 0.41 -4.32
N GLY A 272 -24.78 0.69 -4.87
CA GLY A 272 -24.46 0.42 -6.28
C GLY A 272 -24.34 -1.08 -6.51
N GLN A 273 -24.93 -1.58 -7.58
CA GLN A 273 -25.04 -3.03 -7.81
C GLN A 273 -24.55 -3.40 -9.20
N ALA A 274 -23.82 -4.50 -9.29
CA ALA A 274 -23.40 -5.11 -10.54
C ALA A 274 -23.65 -6.62 -10.48
N GLY A 275 -23.77 -7.25 -11.64
CA GLY A 275 -23.88 -8.69 -11.76
C GLY A 275 -23.20 -9.18 -13.03
N ASP A 276 -23.32 -10.46 -13.36
CA ASP A 276 -24.06 -11.53 -12.68
C ASP A 276 -23.16 -12.35 -11.73
N LEU A 277 -23.40 -12.29 -10.43
CA LEU A 277 -22.54 -12.91 -9.40
C LEU A 277 -22.31 -14.41 -9.62
N ALA A 278 -23.36 -15.18 -9.95
CA ALA A 278 -23.23 -16.61 -10.20
C ALA A 278 -22.30 -16.89 -11.40
N THR A 279 -22.44 -16.11 -12.47
CA THR A 279 -21.57 -16.21 -13.65
C THR A 279 -20.12 -15.83 -13.30
N LEU A 280 -19.90 -14.77 -12.53
CA LEU A 280 -18.56 -14.34 -12.10
C LEU A 280 -17.88 -15.42 -11.24
N LEU A 281 -18.61 -16.07 -10.33
CA LEU A 281 -18.08 -17.18 -9.53
C LEU A 281 -17.67 -18.37 -10.41
N GLN A 282 -18.45 -18.68 -11.44
CA GLN A 282 -18.11 -19.73 -12.40
C GLN A 282 -16.87 -19.37 -13.21
N TRP A 283 -16.83 -18.16 -13.76
CA TRP A 283 -15.70 -17.64 -14.55
C TRP A 283 -14.38 -17.66 -13.79
N HIS A 284 -14.41 -17.28 -12.51
CA HIS A 284 -13.25 -17.33 -11.64
C HIS A 284 -12.68 -18.74 -11.43
N GLU A 285 -13.53 -19.77 -11.48
CA GLU A 285 -13.07 -21.16 -11.36
C GLU A 285 -12.58 -21.74 -12.67
N ASP A 286 -13.21 -21.35 -13.78
CA ASP A 286 -12.85 -21.81 -15.12
C ASP A 286 -11.56 -21.16 -15.64
N ASP A 287 -11.26 -19.94 -15.17
CA ASP A 287 -10.06 -19.18 -15.50
C ASP A 287 -9.27 -18.84 -14.21
N PRO A 288 -8.35 -19.72 -13.79
CA PRO A 288 -7.56 -19.56 -12.57
C PRO A 288 -6.64 -18.34 -12.60
N VAL A 289 -6.14 -17.95 -11.43
CA VAL A 289 -5.20 -16.82 -11.31
C VAL A 289 -3.95 -17.06 -12.15
N SER A 290 -3.60 -16.06 -12.97
CA SER A 290 -2.40 -16.06 -13.81
C SER A 290 -1.17 -15.45 -13.11
N GLU A 291 0.03 -15.76 -13.60
CA GLU A 291 1.26 -15.11 -13.11
C GLU A 291 1.23 -13.58 -13.34
N TYR A 292 0.58 -13.15 -14.43
CA TYR A 292 0.40 -11.74 -14.74
C TYR A 292 -0.44 -11.03 -13.67
N GLU A 293 -1.56 -11.61 -13.25
CA GLU A 293 -2.39 -11.04 -12.18
C GLU A 293 -1.67 -10.99 -10.84
N ILE A 294 -0.93 -12.04 -10.47
CA ILE A 294 -0.15 -12.04 -9.22
C ILE A 294 0.88 -10.91 -9.28
N ARG A 295 1.59 -10.76 -10.40
CA ARG A 295 2.56 -9.69 -10.59
C ARG A 295 1.91 -8.31 -10.55
N ARG A 296 0.79 -8.13 -11.22
CA ARG A 296 0.01 -6.88 -11.25
C ARG A 296 -0.45 -6.49 -9.84
N ASN A 297 -1.00 -7.43 -9.08
CA ASN A 297 -1.43 -7.23 -7.69
C ASN A 297 -0.25 -6.77 -6.80
N ASN A 298 0.92 -7.39 -6.96
CA ASN A 298 2.14 -6.99 -6.26
C ASN A 298 2.64 -5.60 -6.67
N LEU A 299 2.69 -5.29 -7.97
CA LEU A 299 3.14 -3.98 -8.43
C LEU A 299 2.24 -2.85 -7.94
N ILE A 300 0.91 -3.05 -7.95
CA ILE A 300 -0.07 -2.11 -7.39
C ILE A 300 0.17 -1.91 -5.89
N ALA A 301 0.27 -2.99 -5.12
CA ALA A 301 0.41 -2.92 -3.68
C ALA A 301 1.76 -2.33 -3.24
N ASN A 302 2.85 -2.76 -3.87
CA ASN A 302 4.21 -2.41 -3.42
C ASN A 302 4.63 -0.99 -3.81
N ASN A 303 4.03 -0.43 -4.87
CA ASN A 303 4.52 0.82 -5.48
C ASN A 303 3.49 1.93 -5.55
N TYR A 304 2.19 1.61 -5.63
CA TYR A 304 1.17 2.60 -5.99
C TYR A 304 0.07 2.70 -4.94
N GLN A 305 -0.85 1.74 -4.87
CA GLN A 305 -2.02 1.86 -3.99
C GLN A 305 -1.76 1.46 -2.55
N GLY A 306 -0.82 0.57 -2.28
CA GLY A 306 -0.57 0.06 -0.93
C GLY A 306 -1.54 -1.03 -0.45
N ASN A 307 -2.54 -1.39 -1.25
CA ASN A 307 -3.50 -2.44 -0.94
C ASN A 307 -3.53 -3.55 -2.01
N ARG A 308 -4.01 -4.74 -1.62
CA ARG A 308 -4.01 -5.96 -2.43
C ARG A 308 -5.41 -6.42 -2.77
N ASN A 309 -5.59 -7.09 -3.90
CA ASN A 309 -6.82 -7.81 -4.24
C ASN A 309 -6.82 -9.20 -3.55
N PRO A 310 -7.68 -9.43 -2.53
CA PRO A 310 -7.71 -10.68 -1.79
C PRO A 310 -8.09 -11.90 -2.64
N PHE A 311 -8.82 -11.69 -3.74
CA PHE A 311 -9.31 -12.76 -4.59
C PHE A 311 -8.28 -13.20 -5.65
N ILE A 312 -7.21 -12.40 -5.83
CA ILE A 312 -5.99 -12.84 -6.54
C ILE A 312 -5.08 -13.58 -5.57
N ASP A 313 -4.91 -13.06 -4.34
CA ASP A 313 -4.04 -13.69 -3.34
C ASP A 313 -4.58 -15.02 -2.81
N TYR A 314 -5.89 -15.10 -2.56
CA TYR A 314 -6.61 -16.29 -2.09
C TYR A 314 -7.88 -16.52 -2.92
N PRO A 315 -7.76 -17.11 -4.13
CA PRO A 315 -8.88 -17.33 -5.04
C PRO A 315 -10.07 -18.07 -4.42
N GLN A 316 -9.80 -19.02 -3.54
CA GLN A 316 -10.81 -19.79 -2.82
C GLN A 316 -11.72 -18.93 -1.93
N TRP A 317 -11.29 -17.73 -1.53
CA TRP A 317 -12.11 -16.83 -0.72
C TRP A 317 -13.28 -16.23 -1.51
N ALA A 318 -13.27 -16.24 -2.84
CA ALA A 318 -14.38 -15.75 -3.65
C ALA A 318 -15.69 -16.49 -3.33
N ARG A 319 -15.68 -17.82 -3.36
CA ARG A 319 -16.84 -18.62 -2.94
C ARG A 319 -17.16 -18.42 -1.46
N ILE A 320 -16.16 -18.44 -0.58
CA ILE A 320 -16.37 -18.28 0.87
C ILE A 320 -17.04 -16.94 1.19
N ALA A 321 -16.75 -15.88 0.43
CA ALA A 321 -17.31 -14.54 0.63
C ALA A 321 -18.69 -14.37 -0.01
N TYR A 322 -18.90 -14.88 -1.23
CA TYR A 322 -20.06 -14.51 -2.04
C TYR A 322 -21.08 -15.64 -2.30
N ASP A 323 -20.68 -16.91 -2.18
CA ASP A 323 -21.61 -18.03 -2.36
C ASP A 323 -22.41 -18.26 -1.07
N ALA A 324 -23.66 -17.75 -1.05
CA ALA A 324 -24.57 -17.92 0.08
C ALA A 324 -24.89 -19.39 0.40
N GLY A 325 -24.64 -20.31 -0.54
CA GLY A 325 -24.79 -21.75 -0.37
C GLY A 325 -23.54 -22.48 0.10
N TYR A 326 -22.45 -21.77 0.40
CA TYR A 326 -21.19 -22.39 0.85
C TYR A 326 -21.33 -23.04 2.24
N ILE A 327 -21.00 -24.33 2.34
CA ILE A 327 -21.11 -25.15 3.58
C ILE A 327 -19.72 -25.60 4.10
N GLY A 328 -18.63 -25.07 3.54
CA GLY A 328 -17.26 -25.44 3.94
C GLY A 328 -16.73 -24.66 5.16
N GLY A 329 -15.43 -24.83 5.44
CA GLY A 329 -14.73 -24.04 6.46
C GLY A 329 -14.54 -22.58 6.02
N GLY A 330 -14.49 -21.66 6.98
CA GLY A 330 -14.22 -20.25 6.65
C GLY A 330 -12.82 -20.03 6.08
N ALA A 331 -12.56 -18.79 5.68
CA ALA A 331 -11.29 -18.37 5.11
C ALA A 331 -10.11 -18.68 6.05
N SER A 332 -9.00 -19.10 5.45
CA SER A 332 -7.72 -19.31 6.12
C SER A 332 -6.60 -18.66 5.31
N ASN A 333 -5.64 -18.08 6.01
CA ASN A 333 -4.40 -17.53 5.45
C ASN A 333 -3.19 -18.43 5.77
N ALA A 334 -3.39 -19.72 6.00
CA ALA A 334 -2.30 -20.66 6.22
C ALA A 334 -1.34 -20.70 5.01
N LEU A 335 -0.05 -20.93 5.29
CA LEU A 335 0.98 -21.04 4.26
C LEU A 335 0.66 -22.18 3.28
N GLY A 336 1.00 -21.97 2.01
CA GLY A 336 0.71 -22.87 0.91
C GLY A 336 -0.66 -22.67 0.27
N LEU A 337 -1.51 -21.79 0.82
CA LEU A 337 -2.87 -21.56 0.32
C LEU A 337 -3.00 -20.30 -0.54
N SER A 338 -1.99 -19.41 -0.55
CA SER A 338 -2.02 -18.23 -1.41
C SER A 338 -1.52 -18.55 -2.81
N SER A 339 -1.92 -17.74 -3.80
CA SER A 339 -1.39 -17.82 -5.17
C SER A 339 0.12 -17.55 -5.23
N ALA A 340 0.69 -16.85 -4.26
CA ALA A 340 2.13 -16.63 -4.14
C ALA A 340 2.91 -17.89 -3.74
N ALA A 341 2.27 -18.91 -3.16
CA ALA A 341 2.92 -20.17 -2.81
C ALA A 341 3.37 -20.99 -4.02
N GLY A 342 2.71 -20.81 -5.18
CA GLY A 342 3.05 -21.47 -6.44
C GLY A 342 4.15 -20.77 -7.23
N LEU A 343 4.50 -19.54 -6.86
CA LEU A 343 5.56 -18.79 -7.54
C LEU A 343 6.93 -19.29 -7.11
N ARG A 344 7.76 -19.68 -8.07
CA ARG A 344 9.19 -19.82 -7.83
C ARG A 344 9.77 -18.45 -7.52
N ASP A 345 10.56 -18.34 -6.46
CA ASP A 345 11.33 -17.12 -6.22
C ASP A 345 12.19 -16.90 -7.49
N PRO A 346 12.14 -15.74 -8.15
CA PRO A 346 12.98 -15.48 -9.34
C PRO A 346 14.49 -15.56 -9.02
N TYR A 347 14.84 -15.57 -7.74
CA TYR A 347 16.20 -15.78 -7.23
C TYR A 347 16.41 -17.17 -6.62
N GLU A 348 15.44 -18.09 -6.73
CA GLU A 348 15.62 -19.50 -6.38
C GLU A 348 16.76 -20.09 -7.22
N GLY A 349 17.74 -20.70 -6.55
CA GLY A 349 18.97 -21.20 -7.16
C GLY A 349 19.95 -20.11 -7.63
N VAL A 350 19.69 -18.82 -7.37
CA VAL A 350 20.57 -17.71 -7.76
C VAL A 350 21.33 -17.20 -6.54
N ALA A 351 22.65 -17.32 -6.57
CA ALA A 351 23.50 -16.89 -5.46
C ALA A 351 23.42 -15.37 -5.22
N LEU A 352 23.47 -15.00 -3.94
CA LEU A 352 23.57 -13.62 -3.50
C LEU A 352 24.95 -13.04 -3.84
N LYS A 353 24.99 -11.94 -4.59
CA LYS A 353 26.20 -11.25 -5.03
C LYS A 353 26.67 -10.22 -4.02
N SER A 354 25.79 -9.30 -3.63
CA SER A 354 26.09 -8.22 -2.68
C SER A 354 24.85 -7.73 -1.94
N VAL A 355 25.06 -6.90 -0.91
CA VAL A 355 24.01 -6.17 -0.21
C VAL A 355 24.32 -4.69 -0.26
N GLU A 356 23.32 -3.89 -0.55
CA GLU A 356 23.33 -2.44 -0.52
C GLU A 356 22.45 -1.95 0.64
N ILE A 357 22.86 -0.86 1.27
CA ILE A 357 22.13 -0.24 2.38
C ILE A 357 21.90 1.23 2.05
N ASP A 358 20.65 1.65 2.09
CA ASP A 358 20.28 3.06 2.12
C ASP A 358 19.98 3.49 3.57
N THR A 359 20.69 4.53 4.01
CA THR A 359 20.65 5.06 5.38
C THR A 359 20.03 6.47 5.45
N THR A 360 19.30 6.88 4.42
CA THR A 360 18.68 8.21 4.34
C THR A 360 17.64 8.44 5.42
N THR A 361 16.86 7.41 5.78
CA THR A 361 15.73 7.55 6.73
C THR A 361 15.97 6.89 8.10
N VAL A 362 17.04 6.09 8.26
CA VAL A 362 17.39 5.46 9.54
C VAL A 362 18.04 6.44 10.52
N LYS A 363 17.73 6.27 11.81
CA LYS A 363 18.38 7.03 12.90
C LYS A 363 19.86 6.64 13.02
N LYS A 364 20.74 7.65 12.92
CA LYS A 364 22.21 7.48 13.01
C LYS A 364 22.86 8.13 14.23
N GLU A 365 22.13 8.94 15.00
CA GLU A 365 22.67 9.62 16.20
C GLU A 365 21.93 9.20 17.46
N TYR A 366 22.68 8.81 18.49
CA TYR A 366 22.18 8.29 19.76
C TYR A 366 22.91 8.93 20.94
N ASN A 367 22.31 8.89 22.13
CA ASN A 367 23.01 9.12 23.39
C ASN A 367 23.44 7.78 24.01
N LEU A 368 24.45 7.83 24.87
CA LEU A 368 24.89 6.65 25.63
C LEU A 368 23.70 6.00 26.39
N ASN A 369 23.54 4.69 26.22
CA ASN A 369 22.45 3.85 26.70
C ASN A 369 21.08 4.00 25.99
N ASP A 370 20.98 4.79 24.92
CA ASP A 370 19.79 4.73 24.06
C ASP A 370 19.66 3.32 23.47
N ALA A 371 18.41 2.88 23.24
CA ALA A 371 18.12 1.65 22.53
C ALA A 371 18.40 1.81 21.03
N TYR A 372 19.09 0.85 20.42
CA TYR A 372 19.31 0.80 18.98
C TYR A 372 17.98 0.59 18.23
N ASP A 373 17.77 1.36 17.17
CA ASP A 373 16.56 1.30 16.35
C ASP A 373 16.90 1.27 14.86
N PRO A 374 16.76 0.11 14.18
CA PRO A 374 16.98 -0.01 12.74
C PRO A 374 15.78 0.47 11.91
N THR A 375 14.71 0.99 12.52
CA THR A 375 13.53 1.44 11.78
C THR A 375 13.91 2.52 10.76
N GLY A 376 13.48 2.34 9.50
CA GLY A 376 13.87 3.19 8.36
C GLY A 376 15.12 2.73 7.61
N LEU A 377 15.77 1.64 8.00
CA LEU A 377 16.85 1.06 7.20
C LEU A 377 16.26 0.38 5.96
N ILE A 378 16.77 0.72 4.77
CA ILE A 378 16.40 0.06 3.52
C ILE A 378 17.57 -0.81 3.09
N VAL A 379 17.32 -2.11 2.92
CA VAL A 379 18.34 -3.10 2.56
C VAL A 379 17.97 -3.73 1.22
N THR A 380 18.92 -3.76 0.29
CA THR A 380 18.72 -4.34 -1.05
C THR A 380 19.75 -5.44 -1.29
N ALA A 381 19.28 -6.66 -1.52
CA ALA A 381 20.08 -7.77 -2.03
C ALA A 381 20.31 -7.62 -3.53
N HIS A 382 21.51 -7.94 -4.00
CA HIS A 382 21.87 -8.05 -5.41
C HIS A 382 22.30 -9.49 -5.68
N TYR A 383 21.91 -10.06 -6.82
CA TYR A 383 22.11 -11.47 -7.16
C TYR A 383 23.02 -11.64 -8.38
N GLU A 384 23.61 -12.83 -8.56
CA GLU A 384 24.57 -13.10 -9.65
C GLU A 384 23.94 -13.04 -11.05
N ASN A 385 22.62 -13.23 -11.18
CA ASN A 385 21.88 -13.05 -12.42
C ASN A 385 21.64 -11.56 -12.79
N GLY A 386 22.13 -10.62 -11.96
CA GLY A 386 21.97 -9.18 -12.16
C GLY A 386 20.70 -8.58 -11.56
N GLY A 387 19.78 -9.39 -11.03
CA GLY A 387 18.59 -8.88 -10.35
C GLY A 387 18.89 -8.40 -8.92
N LYS A 388 17.94 -7.67 -8.33
CA LYS A 388 18.05 -7.11 -6.98
C LYS A 388 16.69 -7.10 -6.29
N ARG A 389 16.66 -7.24 -4.96
CA ARG A 389 15.44 -7.33 -4.14
C ARG A 389 15.57 -6.51 -2.86
N LYS A 390 14.53 -5.77 -2.46
CA LYS A 390 14.47 -5.21 -1.09
C LYS A 390 14.27 -6.33 -0.07
N ILE A 391 15.06 -6.32 0.99
CA ILE A 391 15.08 -7.35 2.02
C ILE A 391 14.47 -6.81 3.30
N GLN A 392 13.43 -7.48 3.78
CA GLN A 392 12.83 -7.23 5.10
C GLN A 392 13.47 -8.12 6.17
N ASP A 393 13.78 -9.38 5.82
CA ASP A 393 14.47 -10.33 6.69
C ASP A 393 15.98 -10.17 6.62
N PHE A 394 16.49 -9.15 7.29
CA PHE A 394 17.92 -8.96 7.52
C PHE A 394 18.22 -9.00 9.02
N THR A 395 19.45 -9.33 9.35
CA THR A 395 19.96 -9.24 10.72
C THR A 395 20.94 -8.09 10.84
N THR A 396 20.94 -7.43 11.99
CA THR A 396 21.95 -6.42 12.34
C THR A 396 22.89 -6.97 13.41
N SER A 397 24.14 -6.50 13.44
CA SER A 397 25.12 -6.85 14.48
C SER A 397 24.71 -6.40 15.89
N MET A 398 23.69 -5.55 15.99
CA MET A 398 23.06 -5.11 17.22
C MET A 398 21.56 -5.30 17.09
N ALA A 399 20.90 -5.93 18.06
CA ALA A 399 19.47 -6.21 17.97
C ALA A 399 18.65 -4.93 18.21
N LYS A 400 17.48 -4.82 17.57
CA LYS A 400 16.53 -3.73 17.85
C LYS A 400 16.19 -3.74 19.35
N GLY A 401 16.32 -2.59 20.00
CA GLY A 401 16.08 -2.44 21.44
C GLY A 401 17.32 -2.61 22.31
N GLU A 402 18.44 -3.11 21.78
CA GLU A 402 19.67 -3.32 22.54
C GLU A 402 20.31 -1.97 22.96
N PRO A 403 20.76 -1.81 24.22
CA PRO A 403 21.30 -0.54 24.70
C PRO A 403 22.71 -0.27 24.17
N LEU A 404 22.95 0.97 23.70
CA LEU A 404 24.24 1.43 23.20
C LEU A 404 25.18 1.82 24.36
N THR A 405 25.97 0.86 24.85
CA THR A 405 26.82 1.05 26.03
C THR A 405 28.21 1.66 25.75
N LYS A 406 28.58 1.80 24.48
CA LYS A 406 29.87 2.35 24.06
C LYS A 406 29.68 3.70 23.37
N GLY A 407 30.48 4.69 23.75
CA GLY A 407 30.47 6.00 23.09
C GLY A 407 31.28 6.05 21.79
N GLY A 408 31.06 7.12 21.04
CA GLY A 408 31.73 7.42 19.77
C GLY A 408 31.08 6.75 18.55
N THR A 409 31.81 6.78 17.42
CA THR A 409 31.36 6.20 16.17
C THR A 409 31.40 4.67 16.23
N GLN A 410 30.27 4.03 15.96
CA GLN A 410 30.14 2.58 15.93
C GLN A 410 29.70 2.11 14.54
N SER A 411 30.20 0.97 14.11
CA SER A 411 29.78 0.33 12.85
C SER A 411 28.72 -0.72 13.14
N ILE A 412 27.59 -0.62 12.43
CA ILE A 412 26.52 -1.62 12.45
C ILE A 412 26.61 -2.43 11.15
N THR A 413 26.79 -3.74 11.28
CA THR A 413 26.79 -4.66 10.15
C THR A 413 25.38 -5.17 9.91
N VAL A 414 24.95 -5.13 8.66
CA VAL A 414 23.67 -5.65 8.18
C VAL A 414 23.98 -6.88 7.34
N SER A 415 23.36 -8.01 7.66
CA SER A 415 23.57 -9.28 7.00
C SER A 415 22.26 -9.80 6.41
N VAL A 416 22.35 -10.26 5.16
CA VAL A 416 21.28 -10.92 4.43
C VAL A 416 21.76 -12.32 4.08
N THR A 417 20.94 -13.33 4.34
CA THR A 417 21.23 -14.72 3.98
C THR A 417 20.19 -15.21 2.99
N HIS A 418 20.64 -15.70 1.85
CA HIS A 418 19.81 -16.32 0.81
C HIS A 418 20.44 -17.66 0.40
N GLU A 419 19.66 -18.75 0.48
CA GLU A 419 20.12 -20.11 0.14
C GLU A 419 21.45 -20.52 0.79
N GLY A 420 21.64 -20.14 2.06
CA GLY A 420 22.86 -20.43 2.82
C GLY A 420 24.06 -19.53 2.48
N VAL A 421 23.93 -18.60 1.52
CA VAL A 421 24.94 -17.58 1.22
C VAL A 421 24.60 -16.30 1.96
N THR A 422 25.50 -15.86 2.84
CA THR A 422 25.38 -14.58 3.56
C THR A 422 26.23 -13.51 2.91
N LYS A 423 25.63 -12.35 2.63
CA LYS A 423 26.36 -11.12 2.28
C LYS A 423 26.05 -10.04 3.31
N SER A 424 26.93 -9.06 3.40
CA SER A 424 26.79 -8.01 4.41
C SER A 424 27.34 -6.69 3.92
N ALA A 425 26.75 -5.62 4.44
CA ALA A 425 27.24 -4.27 4.30
C ALA A 425 27.19 -3.60 5.69
N SER A 426 27.78 -2.42 5.84
CA SER A 426 27.82 -1.75 7.14
C SER A 426 27.60 -0.26 7.00
N TYR A 427 27.03 0.34 8.03
CA TYR A 427 26.90 1.78 8.15
C TYR A 427 27.36 2.24 9.54
N LEU A 428 27.53 3.55 9.69
CA LEU A 428 28.01 4.15 10.93
C LEU A 428 26.86 4.82 11.69
N ILE A 429 26.90 4.65 13.01
CA ILE A 429 26.10 5.41 13.96
C ILE A 429 27.05 6.18 14.89
N GLU A 430 26.58 7.28 15.45
CA GLU A 430 27.30 8.10 16.42
C GLU A 430 26.61 8.05 17.78
N VAL A 431 27.34 7.64 18.82
CA VAL A 431 26.83 7.60 20.20
C VAL A 431 27.50 8.68 21.04
N LYS A 432 26.74 9.72 21.36
CA LYS A 432 27.21 10.87 22.13
C LYS A 432 27.39 10.50 23.59
N GLU A 433 28.62 10.64 24.06
CA GLU A 433 28.94 10.54 25.48
C GLU A 433 28.49 11.79 26.24
N PRO A 434 28.05 11.65 27.51
CA PRO A 434 27.79 12.81 28.35
C PRO A 434 29.08 13.61 28.54
N LEU A 435 28.98 14.94 28.46
CA LEU A 435 30.12 15.81 28.73
C LEU A 435 30.71 15.50 30.12
N PRO A 436 32.03 15.44 30.27
CA PRO A 436 32.65 15.22 31.56
C PRO A 436 32.24 16.29 32.59
N LEU A 437 32.04 15.89 33.85
CA LEU A 437 31.57 16.78 34.92
C LEU A 437 32.42 18.06 35.06
N TYR A 438 33.73 17.96 34.83
CA TYR A 438 34.64 19.12 34.90
C TYR A 438 34.34 20.18 33.84
N VAL A 439 33.76 19.82 32.69
CA VAL A 439 33.34 20.78 31.65
C VAL A 439 32.17 21.62 32.16
N TYR A 440 31.19 20.98 32.82
CA TYR A 440 30.09 21.70 33.47
C TYR A 440 30.60 22.61 34.60
N ILE A 441 31.56 22.14 35.40
CA ILE A 441 32.20 22.95 36.46
C ILE A 441 32.96 24.14 35.86
N ALA A 442 33.69 23.94 34.76
CA ALA A 442 34.43 25.01 34.08
C ALA A 442 33.48 26.06 33.48
N ILE A 443 32.40 25.64 32.82
CA ILE A 443 31.34 26.54 32.32
C ILE A 443 30.73 27.33 33.47
N ALA A 444 30.40 26.67 34.59
CA ALA A 444 29.87 27.33 35.77
C ALA A 444 30.86 28.35 36.36
N ALA A 445 32.14 28.01 36.43
CA ALA A 445 33.20 28.89 36.91
C ALA A 445 33.36 30.15 36.02
N VAL A 446 33.38 29.98 34.69
CA VAL A 446 33.43 31.10 33.73
C VAL A 446 32.22 32.02 33.89
N VAL A 447 31.02 31.46 34.02
CA VAL A 447 29.80 32.24 34.26
C VAL A 447 29.89 33.02 35.57
N VAL A 448 30.40 32.42 36.65
CA VAL A 448 30.61 33.10 37.93
C VAL A 448 31.63 34.24 37.77
N ILE A 449 32.74 34.03 37.07
CA ILE A 449 33.75 35.06 36.82
C ILE A 449 33.15 36.23 36.04
N LEU A 450 32.41 35.96 34.96
CA LEU A 450 31.75 37.01 34.16
C LEU A 450 30.71 37.79 34.99
N VAL A 451 29.97 37.10 35.86
CA VAL A 451 29.03 37.74 36.80
C VAL A 451 29.78 38.64 37.79
N LEU A 452 30.91 38.19 38.32
CA LEU A 452 31.75 38.99 39.21
C LEU A 452 32.31 40.21 38.48
N ILE A 453 32.87 40.06 37.28
CA ILE A 453 33.36 41.18 36.45
C ILE A 453 32.22 42.19 36.19
N TYR A 454 31.03 41.72 35.85
CA TYR A 454 29.86 42.57 35.67
C TYR A 454 29.47 43.33 36.94
N ILE A 455 29.48 42.68 38.11
CA ILE A 455 29.15 43.33 39.38
C ILE A 455 30.23 44.34 39.76
N PHE A 456 31.51 43.97 39.67
CA PHE A 456 32.64 44.76 40.16
C PHE A 456 33.09 45.89 39.24
N SER A 457 32.75 45.86 37.95
CA SER A 457 32.93 46.97 36.99
C SER A 457 32.05 48.20 37.25
N ALA A 458 31.30 48.25 38.35
CA ALA A 458 30.54 49.44 38.75
C ALA A 458 31.33 50.31 39.73
N ASN A 459 31.37 51.63 39.48
CA ASN A 459 32.26 52.56 40.19
C ASN A 459 31.77 53.00 41.59
N SER A 460 30.64 52.48 42.10
CA SER A 460 30.14 52.82 43.43
C SER A 460 29.50 51.65 44.17
N LYS A 461 29.56 51.65 45.51
CA LYS A 461 28.95 50.61 46.36
C LYS A 461 27.46 50.44 46.08
N LYS A 462 26.74 51.55 45.84
CA LYS A 462 25.29 51.55 45.51
C LYS A 462 25.01 50.90 44.15
N ALA A 463 25.86 51.13 43.15
CA ALA A 463 25.73 50.53 41.82
C ALA A 463 26.07 49.03 41.81
N LYS A 464 27.12 48.59 42.54
CA LYS A 464 27.45 47.17 42.73
C LYS A 464 26.27 46.40 43.37
N LYS A 465 25.65 46.97 44.40
CA LYS A 465 24.46 46.40 45.07
C LYS A 465 23.26 46.28 44.11
N LYS A 466 23.05 47.26 43.23
CA LYS A 466 21.99 47.22 42.19
C LYS A 466 22.24 46.10 41.16
N ARG A 467 23.48 45.94 40.68
CA ARG A 467 23.87 44.87 39.74
C ARG A 467 23.75 43.48 40.35
N ALA A 468 24.23 43.28 41.59
CA ALA A 468 24.09 42.01 42.32
C ALA A 468 22.61 41.61 42.52
N ASN A 469 21.74 42.56 42.88
CA ASN A 469 20.31 42.31 42.99
C ASN A 469 19.66 41.95 41.63
N LYS A 470 20.14 42.51 40.52
CA LYS A 470 19.68 42.17 39.17
C LYS A 470 20.08 40.75 38.80
N VAL A 471 21.32 40.34 39.03
CA VAL A 471 21.79 38.96 38.83
C VAL A 471 20.98 37.98 39.68
N LYS A 472 20.77 38.28 40.97
CA LYS A 472 19.97 37.43 41.88
C LYS A 472 18.53 37.22 41.38
N LYS A 473 17.91 38.25 40.79
CA LYS A 473 16.58 38.12 40.16
C LYS A 473 16.60 37.24 38.91
N VAL A 474 17.64 37.33 38.08
CA VAL A 474 17.80 36.49 36.88
C VAL A 474 17.99 35.03 37.26
N VAL A 475 18.90 34.74 38.20
CA VAL A 475 19.14 33.36 38.70
C VAL A 475 17.88 32.76 39.32
N LYS A 476 17.11 33.54 40.10
CA LYS A 476 15.84 33.08 40.69
C LYS A 476 14.75 32.79 39.65
N ARG A 477 14.78 33.46 38.49
CA ARG A 477 13.86 33.17 37.37
C ARG A 477 14.26 31.90 36.63
N ALA A 478 15.56 31.73 36.34
CA ALA A 478 16.08 30.55 35.65
C ALA A 478 15.90 29.25 36.47
N THR A 479 16.11 29.30 37.78
CA THR A 479 15.90 28.15 38.69
C THR A 479 14.43 27.78 38.89
N LYS A 480 13.49 28.71 38.67
CA LYS A 480 12.05 28.41 38.69
C LYS A 480 11.58 27.73 37.39
N SER A 481 12.11 28.10 36.22
CA SER A 481 11.66 27.49 34.96
C SER A 481 12.11 26.03 34.81
N SER A 482 13.27 25.65 35.36
CA SER A 482 13.73 24.25 35.34
C SER A 482 12.86 23.32 36.20
N SER A 483 12.26 23.83 37.28
CA SER A 483 11.31 23.05 38.11
C SER A 483 9.94 22.84 37.43
N SER A 484 9.56 23.70 36.47
CA SER A 484 8.30 23.58 35.72
C SER A 484 8.41 22.72 34.45
N ALA A 485 9.62 22.45 33.96
CA ALA A 485 9.85 21.68 32.74
C ALA A 485 9.77 20.15 32.94
N LYS A 486 9.63 19.65 34.17
CA LYS A 486 9.41 18.22 34.46
C LYS A 486 7.95 17.77 34.35
N ASN A 487 7.00 18.68 34.11
CA ASN A 487 5.58 18.34 33.91
C ASN A 487 4.97 19.24 32.83
N LYS A 488 5.16 18.91 31.54
CA LYS A 488 4.23 19.21 30.44
C LYS A 488 4.76 18.66 29.11
N SER A 489 4.08 17.62 28.62
CA SER A 489 4.12 17.21 27.21
C SER A 489 3.58 18.35 26.33
N PRO A 490 4.22 18.71 25.20
CA PRO A 490 3.78 19.85 24.40
C PRO A 490 2.68 19.43 23.41
N ASN A 491 1.43 19.77 23.73
CA ASN A 491 0.35 19.82 22.76
C ASN A 491 0.47 21.14 21.97
N LYS A 492 0.78 21.07 20.67
CA LYS A 492 0.86 22.22 19.75
C LYS A 492 -0.51 22.45 19.11
N THR A 493 -1.16 23.55 19.45
CA THR A 493 -2.20 24.17 18.61
C THR A 493 -1.77 25.57 18.22
N THR A 494 -1.45 25.73 16.94
CA THR A 494 -1.18 26.98 16.25
C THR A 494 -2.51 27.71 16.00
N LYS A 495 -2.66 28.93 16.54
CA LYS A 495 -3.67 29.90 16.08
C LYS A 495 -2.95 31.03 15.35
N THR A 496 -3.14 31.06 14.03
CA THR A 496 -2.82 32.14 13.11
C THR A 496 -3.58 33.41 13.50
N LYS A 497 -2.88 34.54 13.60
CA LYS A 497 -3.49 35.88 13.61
C LYS A 497 -3.03 36.63 12.38
N LYS A 498 -4.01 36.99 11.54
CA LYS A 498 -3.92 38.01 10.49
C LYS A 498 -3.32 39.30 11.03
N LYS A 499 -2.32 39.82 10.32
CA LYS A 499 -2.30 41.19 9.82
C LYS A 499 -1.48 41.22 8.54
#